data_AF-A0A3D0NDF5-F1
#
_entry.id   AF-A0A3D0NDF5-F1
#
_cell.length_a   1.000
_cell.length_b   1.000
_cell.length_c   1.000
_cell.angle_alpha   90.00
_cell.angle_beta   90.00
_cell.angle_gamma   90.00
#
_symmetry.space_group_name_H-M   'P 1'
#
loop_
_entity.id
_entity.type
_entity.pdbx_description
1 polymer ?
#
loop_
_entity_poly.entity_id
_entity_poly.type
_entity_poly.pdbx_seq_one_letter_code
_entity_poly.pdbx_strand_id
1 'polypeptide(L)'
;MSSGIMDSDVTILDVLRKQGLQTVTQLSDVLSVTGTAVRQRLTRLLAEGYIERTAVRPERGRPYHQYALTTKGRRRSGQNFADLAIALWDEIRAIEDPDVCQGLMQRVSRRLAEMYTDQVQGEDMSQRLNALTDLFADRRLPIRVDLSGELP
;
A
#
# COMPACT_ATOMS: atom_id res chain seq x y z
N MET A 1 4.74 18.55 -11.26
CA MET A 1 4.40 18.89 -9.86
C MET A 1 3.45 17.83 -9.33
N SER A 2 3.97 16.68 -8.88
CA SER A 2 3.15 15.64 -8.26
C SER A 2 2.98 16.01 -6.79
N SER A 3 1.87 16.67 -6.46
CA SER A 3 1.52 16.91 -5.06
C SER A 3 1.23 15.55 -4.44
N GLY A 4 2.14 15.06 -3.61
CA GLY A 4 1.93 13.81 -2.89
C GLY A 4 0.68 13.89 -2.00
N ILE A 5 -0.03 12.77 -1.91
CA ILE A 5 -1.10 12.52 -0.93
C ILE A 5 -0.69 13.08 0.43
N MET A 6 -1.55 13.90 1.04
CA MET A 6 -1.32 14.41 2.39
C MET A 6 -1.73 13.37 3.44
N ASP A 7 -1.12 13.39 4.63
CA ASP A 7 -1.51 12.50 5.75
C ASP A 7 -3.01 12.55 6.05
N SER A 8 -3.63 13.72 5.87
CA SER A 8 -5.07 13.85 5.99
C SER A 8 -5.77 12.90 5.03
N ASP A 9 -5.46 12.86 3.74
CA ASP A 9 -6.11 12.01 2.73
C ASP A 9 -6.10 10.51 3.06
N VAL A 10 -5.06 10.03 3.74
CA VAL A 10 -4.95 8.63 4.18
C VAL A 10 -6.15 8.23 5.03
N THR A 11 -6.67 9.13 5.87
CA THR A 11 -7.84 8.84 6.71
C THR A 11 -9.11 8.59 5.90
N ILE A 12 -9.34 9.29 4.77
CA ILE A 12 -10.47 9.00 3.88
C ILE A 12 -10.30 7.64 3.23
N LEU A 13 -9.08 7.34 2.76
CA LEU A 13 -8.80 6.04 2.14
C LEU A 13 -9.02 4.90 3.13
N ASP A 14 -8.67 5.08 4.40
CA ASP A 14 -8.91 4.11 5.46
C ASP A 14 -10.38 3.91 5.80
N VAL A 15 -11.17 4.98 5.85
CA VAL A 15 -12.63 4.87 6.07
C VAL A 15 -13.27 4.12 4.91
N LEU A 16 -12.94 4.47 3.67
CA LEU A 16 -13.46 3.78 2.48
C LEU A 16 -13.02 2.31 2.41
N ARG A 17 -11.81 1.99 2.90
CA ARG A 17 -11.35 0.59 3.02
C ARG A 17 -12.19 -0.21 4.03
N LYS A 18 -12.45 0.37 5.20
CA LYS A 18 -13.12 -0.31 6.31
C LYS A 18 -14.63 -0.42 6.10
N GLN A 19 -15.24 0.62 5.54
CA GLN A 19 -16.70 0.78 5.47
C GLN A 19 -17.26 0.72 4.05
N GLY A 20 -16.42 0.55 3.03
CA GLY A 20 -16.83 0.45 1.63
C GLY A 20 -17.30 1.79 1.06
N LEU A 21 -18.39 1.75 0.29
CA LEU A 21 -18.98 2.91 -0.38
C LEU A 21 -19.48 3.95 0.63
N GLN A 22 -19.02 5.20 0.51
CA GLN A 22 -19.43 6.28 1.40
C GLN A 22 -19.81 7.55 0.64
N THR A 23 -20.71 8.33 1.23
CA THR A 23 -21.08 9.68 0.77
C THR A 23 -20.22 10.75 1.44
N VAL A 24 -20.26 11.98 0.92
CA VAL A 24 -19.59 13.13 1.55
C VAL A 24 -20.10 13.34 2.98
N THR A 25 -21.40 13.20 3.22
CA THR A 25 -22.00 13.39 4.54
C THR A 25 -21.47 12.36 5.52
N GLN A 26 -21.53 11.07 5.18
CA GLN A 26 -21.01 10.01 6.04
C GLN A 26 -19.51 10.16 6.34
N LEU A 27 -18.71 10.54 5.33
CA LEU A 27 -17.29 10.82 5.53
C LEU A 27 -17.06 12.03 6.45
N SER A 28 -17.92 13.05 6.36
CA SER A 28 -17.84 14.24 7.23
C SER A 28 -18.15 13.87 8.68
N ASP A 29 -19.17 13.04 8.89
CA ASP A 29 -19.60 12.58 10.21
C ASP A 29 -18.52 11.70 10.86
N VAL A 30 -18.03 10.68 10.14
CA VAL A 30 -17.02 9.74 10.64
C VAL A 30 -15.70 10.45 10.98
N LEU A 31 -15.28 11.42 10.15
CA LEU A 31 -14.02 12.13 10.32
C LEU A 31 -14.16 13.40 11.17
N SER A 32 -15.37 13.76 11.61
CA SER A 32 -15.65 14.98 12.38
C SER A 32 -15.09 16.25 11.71
N VAL A 33 -15.25 16.36 10.38
CA VAL A 33 -14.78 17.50 9.58
C VAL A 33 -15.90 18.05 8.71
N THR A 34 -15.73 19.25 8.18
CA THR A 34 -16.74 19.86 7.31
C THR A 34 -16.84 19.16 5.95
N GLY A 35 -18.06 19.14 5.38
CA GLY A 35 -18.26 18.59 4.04
C GLY A 35 -17.46 19.31 2.95
N THR A 36 -17.09 20.57 3.14
CA THR A 36 -16.20 21.29 2.22
C THR A 36 -14.78 20.73 2.27
N ALA A 37 -14.24 20.49 3.46
CA ALA A 37 -12.92 19.87 3.62
C ALA A 37 -12.88 18.46 3.01
N VAL A 38 -13.93 17.65 3.23
CA VAL A 38 -14.06 16.33 2.60
C VAL A 38 -14.08 16.43 1.08
N ARG A 39 -14.88 17.35 0.51
CA ARG A 39 -14.95 17.52 -0.96
C ARG A 39 -13.60 17.89 -1.57
N GLN A 40 -12.85 18.81 -0.96
CA GLN A 40 -11.52 19.19 -1.45
C GLN A 40 -10.58 17.99 -1.51
N ARG A 41 -10.59 17.15 -0.47
CA ARG A 41 -9.76 15.94 -0.39
C ARG A 41 -10.20 14.87 -1.40
N LEU A 42 -11.51 14.64 -1.52
CA LEU A 42 -12.06 13.72 -2.53
C LEU A 42 -11.72 14.15 -3.96
N THR A 43 -11.76 15.45 -4.27
CA THR A 43 -11.35 15.98 -5.58
C THR A 43 -9.90 15.63 -5.89
N ARG A 44 -8.99 15.77 -4.91
CA ARG A 44 -7.58 15.40 -5.06
C ARG A 44 -7.40 13.89 -5.27
N LEU A 45 -8.03 13.08 -4.41
CA LEU A 45 -7.98 11.62 -4.50
C LEU A 45 -8.57 11.07 -5.81
N LEU A 46 -9.60 11.72 -6.36
CA LEU A 46 -10.15 11.42 -7.69
C LEU A 46 -9.14 11.76 -8.79
N ALA A 47 -8.55 12.95 -8.76
CA ALA A 47 -7.56 13.37 -9.75
C ALA A 47 -6.34 12.44 -9.77
N GLU A 48 -5.93 11.93 -8.61
CA GLU A 48 -4.84 10.97 -8.47
C GLU A 48 -5.25 9.51 -8.73
N GLY A 49 -6.54 9.22 -8.95
CA GLY A 49 -7.04 7.89 -9.29
C GLY A 49 -7.09 6.88 -8.14
N TYR A 50 -7.06 7.34 -6.88
CA TYR A 50 -7.17 6.47 -5.71
C TYR A 50 -8.62 6.08 -5.40
N ILE A 51 -9.58 6.91 -5.81
CA ILE A 51 -11.00 6.65 -5.60
C ILE A 51 -11.78 6.80 -6.91
N GLU A 52 -12.95 6.21 -6.96
CA GLU A 52 -13.94 6.38 -8.02
C GLU A 52 -15.23 6.96 -7.45
N ARG A 53 -16.01 7.63 -8.30
CA ARG A 53 -17.26 8.31 -7.94
C ARG A 53 -18.43 7.77 -8.74
N THR A 54 -19.45 7.30 -8.05
CA THR A 54 -20.70 6.82 -8.64
C THR A 54 -21.83 7.79 -8.30
N ALA A 55 -22.61 8.19 -9.31
CA ALA A 55 -23.83 8.97 -9.10
C ALA A 55 -25.00 8.04 -8.78
N VAL A 56 -25.67 8.29 -7.66
CA VAL A 56 -26.85 7.55 -7.23
C VAL A 56 -28.07 8.43 -7.43
N ARG A 57 -29.04 7.92 -8.19
CA ARG A 57 -30.35 8.55 -8.41
C ARG A 57 -31.40 7.73 -7.65
N PRO A 58 -31.80 8.12 -6.44
CA PRO A 58 -32.84 7.42 -5.71
C PRO A 58 -34.21 7.66 -6.36
N GLU A 59 -35.16 6.72 -6.17
CA GLU A 59 -36.55 6.87 -6.62
C GLU A 59 -37.23 8.11 -6.03
N ARG A 60 -36.79 8.55 -4.84
CA ARG A 60 -37.21 9.78 -4.18
C ARG A 60 -36.00 10.51 -3.58
N GLY A 61 -35.95 11.83 -3.76
CA GLY A 61 -34.91 12.69 -3.22
C GLY A 61 -33.91 13.19 -4.26
N ARG A 62 -32.96 14.04 -3.82
CA ARG A 62 -31.94 14.61 -4.72
C ARG A 62 -30.87 13.56 -5.04
N PRO A 63 -30.42 13.47 -6.30
CA PRO A 63 -29.25 12.66 -6.65
C PRO A 63 -28.04 13.00 -5.79
N TYR A 64 -27.26 11.99 -5.42
CA TYR A 64 -26.06 12.14 -4.61
C TYR A 64 -24.90 11.31 -5.19
N HIS A 65 -23.72 11.49 -4.61
CA HIS A 65 -22.51 10.77 -5.01
C HIS A 65 -22.03 9.85 -3.90
N GLN A 66 -21.64 8.65 -4.29
CA GLN A 66 -20.88 7.71 -3.45
C GLN A 66 -19.47 7.57 -4.01
N TYR A 67 -18.54 7.28 -3.10
CA TYR A 67 -17.12 7.13 -3.39
C TYR A 67 -16.66 5.76 -2.93
N ALA A 68 -15.80 5.12 -3.71
CA ALA A 68 -15.17 3.84 -3.39
C ALA A 68 -13.68 3.87 -3.74
N LEU A 69 -12.90 2.95 -3.15
CA LEU A 69 -11.50 2.78 -3.51
C LEU A 69 -11.37 2.07 -4.85
N THR A 70 -10.52 2.61 -5.72
CA THR A 70 -10.02 1.85 -6.87
C THR A 70 -9.05 0.76 -6.40
N THR A 71 -8.57 -0.08 -7.33
CA THR A 71 -7.46 -1.01 -7.04
C THR A 71 -6.21 -0.28 -6.56
N LYS A 72 -5.90 0.89 -7.14
CA LYS A 72 -4.81 1.76 -6.71
C LYS A 72 -5.06 2.31 -5.30
N GLY A 73 -6.28 2.76 -5.03
CA GLY A 73 -6.78 3.15 -3.70
C GLY A 73 -6.53 2.08 -2.64
N ARG A 74 -6.99 0.85 -2.90
CA ARG A 74 -6.87 -0.28 -1.97
C ARG A 74 -5.44 -0.64 -1.61
N ARG A 75 -4.51 -0.59 -2.57
CA ARG A 75 -3.08 -0.84 -2.31
C ARG A 75 -2.45 0.22 -1.42
N ARG A 76 -2.97 1.45 -1.46
CA ARG A 76 -2.49 2.58 -0.64
C ARG A 76 -3.17 2.63 0.72
N SER A 77 -4.47 2.37 0.79
CA SER A 77 -5.24 2.29 2.03
C SER A 77 -4.78 1.08 2.85
N GLY A 78 -4.30 1.29 4.08
CA GLY A 78 -3.71 0.22 4.89
C GLY A 78 -2.20 0.24 5.04
N GLN A 79 -1.53 1.29 4.56
CA GLN A 79 -0.12 1.54 4.91
C GLN A 79 0.08 2.09 6.34
N ASN A 80 -0.97 2.11 7.17
CA ASN A 80 -0.93 2.59 8.56
C ASN A 80 -0.51 1.53 9.59
N PHE A 81 0.23 0.51 9.15
CA PHE A 81 0.80 -0.51 10.05
C PHE A 81 2.30 -0.30 10.27
N ALA A 82 2.84 0.89 10.00
CA ALA A 82 4.27 1.16 10.18
C ALA A 82 4.71 0.83 11.61
N ASP A 83 4.00 1.34 12.61
CA ASP A 83 4.33 1.10 14.02
C ASP A 83 4.21 -0.38 14.40
N LEU A 84 3.16 -1.06 13.91
CA LEU A 84 2.98 -2.50 14.13
C LEU A 84 4.08 -3.32 13.46
N ALA A 85 4.48 -2.97 12.24
CA ALA A 85 5.54 -3.64 11.50
C ALA A 85 6.90 -3.45 12.17
N ILE A 86 7.17 -2.24 12.70
CA ILE A 86 8.37 -1.96 13.49
C ILE A 86 8.37 -2.83 14.76
N ALA A 87 7.28 -2.82 15.53
CA ALA A 87 7.17 -3.63 16.74
C ALA A 87 7.35 -5.13 16.46
N LEU A 88 6.71 -5.67 15.42
CA LEU A 88 6.88 -7.06 15.01
C LEU A 88 8.33 -7.36 14.59
N TRP A 89 8.98 -6.44 13.89
CA TRP A 89 10.36 -6.61 13.46
C TRP A 89 11.33 -6.65 14.63
N ASP A 90 11.12 -5.78 15.63
CA ASP A 90 11.93 -5.74 16.83
C ASP A 90 11.77 -7.04 17.66
N GLU A 91 10.55 -7.54 17.81
CA GLU A 91 10.29 -8.83 18.47
C GLU A 91 10.90 -10.01 17.71
N ILE A 92 10.86 -10.00 16.37
CA ILE A 92 11.53 -11.03 15.55
C ILE A 92 13.04 -11.01 15.77
N ARG A 93 13.65 -9.82 15.89
CA ARG A 93 15.10 -9.68 16.16
C ARG A 93 15.49 -10.09 17.57
N ALA A 94 14.55 -10.08 18.52
CA ALA A 94 14.77 -10.50 19.89
C ALA A 94 14.73 -12.04 20.08
N ILE A 95 14.44 -12.81 19.02
CA ILE A 95 14.50 -14.28 19.07
C ILE A 95 15.96 -14.72 19.27
N GLU A 96 16.26 -15.28 20.45
CA GLU A 96 17.60 -15.75 20.83
C GLU A 96 17.94 -17.12 20.21
N ASP A 97 16.94 -17.95 19.91
CA ASP A 97 17.14 -19.26 19.31
C ASP A 97 17.57 -19.13 17.83
N PRO A 98 18.81 -19.55 17.49
CA PRO A 98 19.36 -19.39 16.15
C PRO A 98 18.63 -20.24 15.11
N ASP A 99 18.15 -21.43 15.47
CA ASP A 99 17.45 -22.33 14.54
C ASP A 99 16.08 -21.76 14.18
N VAL A 100 15.38 -21.19 15.17
CA VAL A 100 14.10 -20.50 14.97
C VAL A 100 14.29 -19.25 14.09
N CYS A 101 15.31 -18.44 14.39
CA CYS A 101 15.61 -17.23 13.64
C CYS A 101 15.97 -17.56 12.18
N GLN A 102 16.86 -18.53 11.96
CA GLN A 102 17.26 -18.97 10.62
C GLN A 102 16.07 -19.55 9.84
N GLY A 103 15.27 -20.41 10.47
CA GLY A 103 14.08 -20.99 9.85
C GLY A 103 13.05 -19.94 9.48
N LEU A 104 12.86 -18.90 10.31
CA LEU A 104 11.98 -17.78 10.00
C LEU A 104 12.50 -16.97 8.82
N MET A 105 13.79 -16.61 8.82
CA MET A 105 14.40 -15.84 7.72
C MET A 105 14.31 -16.60 6.39
N GLN A 106 14.54 -17.91 6.38
CA GLN A 106 14.35 -18.73 5.17
C GLN A 106 12.91 -18.68 4.64
N ARG A 107 11.90 -18.76 5.52
CA ARG A 107 10.49 -18.66 5.12
C ARG A 107 10.14 -17.27 4.59
N VAL A 108 10.66 -16.22 5.21
CA VAL A 108 10.48 -14.83 4.75
C VAL A 108 11.09 -14.65 3.36
N SER A 109 12.34 -15.08 3.16
CA SER A 109 13.02 -15.01 1.86
C SER A 109 12.26 -15.76 0.77
N ARG A 110 11.80 -16.99 1.05
CA ARG A 110 10.98 -17.76 0.10
C ARG A 110 9.69 -17.03 -0.27
N ARG A 111 8.99 -16.46 0.73
CA ARG A 111 7.74 -15.74 0.48
C ARG A 111 7.96 -14.46 -0.33
N LEU A 112 9.05 -13.74 -0.09
CA LEU A 112 9.44 -12.59 -0.92
C LEU A 112 9.74 -13.03 -2.35
N ALA A 113 10.48 -14.13 -2.53
CA ALA A 113 10.76 -14.68 -3.86
C ALA A 113 9.47 -15.04 -4.61
N GLU A 114 8.53 -15.72 -3.96
CA GLU A 114 7.22 -16.05 -4.55
C GLU A 114 6.42 -14.79 -4.92
N MET A 115 6.41 -13.77 -4.08
CA MET A 115 5.68 -12.52 -4.33
C MET A 115 6.22 -11.72 -5.53
N TYR A 116 7.52 -11.83 -5.81
CA TYR A 116 8.19 -11.04 -6.84
C TYR A 116 8.63 -11.85 -8.05
N THR A 117 8.41 -13.17 -8.06
CA THR A 117 8.89 -14.07 -9.12
C THR A 117 8.50 -13.60 -10.52
N ASP A 118 7.24 -13.16 -10.69
CA ASP A 118 6.73 -12.73 -12.01
C ASP A 118 7.26 -11.36 -12.45
N GLN A 119 7.83 -10.58 -11.52
CA GLN A 119 8.37 -9.24 -11.77
C GLN A 119 9.87 -9.25 -12.04
N VAL A 120 10.57 -10.37 -11.78
CA VAL A 120 12.00 -10.52 -12.02
C VAL A 120 12.19 -11.30 -13.32
N GLN A 121 12.46 -10.59 -14.40
CA GLN A 121 12.66 -11.14 -15.74
C GLN A 121 14.14 -11.00 -16.15
N GLY A 122 14.64 -11.93 -16.96
CA GLY A 122 16.02 -11.89 -17.48
C GLY A 122 16.43 -13.24 -18.08
N GLU A 123 17.20 -13.20 -19.15
CA GLU A 123 17.66 -14.39 -19.88
C GLU A 123 18.86 -15.06 -19.19
N ASP A 124 19.67 -14.27 -18.49
CA ASP A 124 20.82 -14.72 -17.73
C ASP A 124 20.76 -14.28 -16.26
N MET A 125 21.61 -14.90 -15.42
CA MET A 125 21.64 -14.63 -13.98
C MET A 125 21.94 -13.16 -13.66
N SER A 126 22.82 -12.51 -14.43
CA SER A 126 23.20 -11.12 -14.22
C SER A 126 22.01 -10.18 -14.47
N GLN A 127 21.25 -10.43 -15.54
CA GLN A 127 20.02 -9.70 -15.84
C GLN A 127 18.97 -9.89 -14.76
N ARG A 128 18.80 -11.11 -14.23
CA ARG A 128 17.86 -11.39 -13.14
C ARG A 128 18.28 -10.70 -11.84
N LEU A 129 19.56 -10.66 -11.50
CA LEU A 129 20.10 -9.93 -10.35
C LEU A 129 19.92 -8.41 -10.47
N ASN A 130 20.11 -7.85 -11.66
CA ASN A 130 19.85 -6.44 -11.93
C ASN A 130 18.35 -6.12 -11.79
N ALA A 131 17.48 -6.92 -12.40
CA ALA A 131 16.02 -6.77 -12.26
C ALA A 131 15.55 -6.88 -10.80
N LEU A 132 16.17 -7.76 -10.01
CA LEU A 132 15.93 -7.85 -8.58
C LEU A 132 16.35 -6.56 -7.85
N THR A 133 17.53 -6.03 -8.16
CA THR A 133 18.03 -4.78 -7.57
C THR A 133 17.11 -3.60 -7.83
N ASP A 134 16.65 -3.45 -9.07
CA ASP A 134 15.69 -2.41 -9.45
C ASP A 134 14.35 -2.57 -8.73
N LEU A 135 13.86 -3.81 -8.62
CA LEU A 135 12.62 -4.12 -7.91
C LEU A 135 12.71 -3.73 -6.43
N PHE A 136 13.79 -4.09 -5.74
CA PHE A 136 13.93 -3.75 -4.33
C PHE A 136 14.17 -2.24 -4.12
N ALA A 137 14.85 -1.56 -5.05
CA ALA A 137 15.01 -0.11 -5.04
C ALA A 137 13.66 0.63 -5.16
N ASP A 138 12.77 0.20 -6.07
CA ASP A 138 11.40 0.75 -6.19
C ASP A 138 10.61 0.59 -4.88
N ARG A 139 10.85 -0.51 -4.16
CA ARG A 139 10.25 -0.78 -2.84
C ARG A 139 10.96 -0.10 -1.67
N ARG A 140 12.01 0.69 -1.94
CA ARG A 140 12.85 1.38 -0.94
C ARG A 140 13.46 0.42 0.09
N LEU A 141 13.75 -0.80 -0.34
CA LEU A 141 14.45 -1.79 0.45
C LEU A 141 15.93 -1.78 0.04
N PRO A 142 16.85 -1.44 0.95
CA PRO A 142 18.27 -1.43 0.62
C PRO A 142 18.75 -2.87 0.44
N ILE A 143 19.18 -3.21 -0.78
CA ILE A 143 19.85 -4.49 -1.05
C ILE A 143 21.27 -4.22 -1.57
N ARG A 144 22.15 -5.20 -1.35
CA ARG A 144 23.46 -5.25 -1.99
C ARG A 144 23.58 -6.59 -2.67
N VAL A 145 23.92 -6.56 -3.97
CA VAL A 145 24.29 -7.77 -4.71
C VAL A 145 25.80 -7.87 -4.67
N ASP A 146 26.29 -9.00 -4.18
CA ASP A 146 27.69 -9.35 -4.28
C ASP A 146 27.90 -10.24 -5.50
N LEU A 147 28.71 -9.75 -6.45
CA LEU A 147 29.05 -10.44 -7.70
C LEU A 147 30.43 -11.12 -7.62
N SER A 148 31.08 -11.11 -6.45
CA SER A 148 32.44 -11.65 -6.27
C SER A 148 32.51 -13.17 -6.04
N GLY A 149 31.36 -13.82 -5.78
CA GLY A 149 31.27 -15.27 -5.62
C GLY A 149 31.02 -16.01 -6.93
N GLU A 150 31.49 -17.25 -7.04
CA GLU A 150 31.07 -18.15 -8.12
C GLU A 150 29.55 -18.38 -8.01
N LEU A 151 28.84 -18.16 -9.12
CA LEU A 151 27.41 -18.46 -9.20
C LEU A 151 27.22 -19.99 -9.11
N PRO A 152 26.30 -20.48 -8.26
CA PRO A 152 25.99 -21.90 -8.16
C PRO A 152 25.33 -22.45 -9.44
#